data_AF-A0A959CPZ8-F1
#
_entry.id   AF-A0A959CPZ8-F1
#
_cell.length_a   1.000
_cell.length_b   1.000
_cell.length_c   1.000
_cell.angle_alpha   90.00
_cell.angle_beta   90.00
_cell.angle_gamma   90.00
#
_symmetry.space_group_name_H-M   'P 1'
#
loop_
_entity.id
_entity.type
_entity.pdbx_description
1 polymer ?
#
loop_
_entity_poly.entity_id
_entity_poly.type
_entity_poly.pdbx_seq_one_letter_code
_entity_poly.pdbx_strand_id
1 'polypeptide(L)'
;EPFPTEEVVNGIKENVGKISNDSKAGSFAANAILTTDTFAKEGFLDFEIGGQTINIAGIAKGSGMIHPNMATMLSFIVSDIAIEPKVLQKAVKKSVDRSFNVITVDGDTSTNDMVAVLCNGLAGNDPIESEEDERYPLFQQKLEEMMIHLAKLIVSDGEGSSKFIEYKVTGAPDESIARQLVRAISDSSLVKTAMFGRDPNWGRIICAGGNAGVPFDYTTVDLFLGDNEKLVKV
;
A
#
# COMPACT_ATOMS: atom_id res chain seq x y z
N GLU A 1 -27.01 5.77 -6.45
CA GLU A 1 -27.47 6.68 -7.51
C GLU A 1 -27.29 6.01 -8.87
N PRO A 2 -28.11 6.33 -9.89
CA PRO A 2 -27.91 5.81 -11.24
C PRO A 2 -26.59 6.34 -11.84
N PHE A 3 -25.91 5.52 -12.63
CA PHE A 3 -24.65 5.89 -13.27
C PHE A 3 -24.90 6.95 -14.37
N PRO A 4 -24.23 8.12 -14.35
CA PRO A 4 -24.47 9.23 -15.27
C PRO A 4 -23.81 8.96 -16.64
N THR A 5 -24.37 8.00 -17.38
CA THR A 5 -23.77 7.43 -18.59
C THR A 5 -23.49 8.47 -19.68
N GLU A 6 -24.45 9.38 -19.95
CA GLU A 6 -24.29 10.40 -20.99
C GLU A 6 -23.17 11.40 -20.66
N GLU A 7 -23.11 11.86 -19.41
CA GLU A 7 -22.07 12.77 -18.93
C GLU A 7 -20.69 12.12 -19.02
N VAL A 8 -20.57 10.86 -18.59
CA VAL A 8 -19.31 10.10 -18.66
C VAL A 8 -18.86 9.92 -20.11
N VAL A 9 -19.76 9.53 -21.02
CA VAL A 9 -19.42 9.36 -22.45
C VAL A 9 -18.96 10.68 -23.08
N ASN A 10 -19.61 11.79 -22.76
CA ASN A 10 -19.21 13.11 -23.25
C ASN A 10 -17.87 13.55 -22.66
N GLY A 11 -17.66 13.32 -21.36
CA GLY A 11 -16.39 13.58 -20.68
C GLY A 11 -15.24 12.77 -21.27
N ILE A 12 -15.45 11.50 -21.63
CA ILE A 12 -14.44 10.70 -22.33
C ILE A 12 -14.05 11.35 -23.66
N LYS A 13 -15.03 11.72 -24.49
CA LYS A 13 -14.77 12.37 -25.81
C LYS A 13 -13.97 13.66 -25.66
N GLU A 14 -14.28 14.47 -24.64
CA GLU A 14 -13.58 15.73 -24.38
C GLU A 14 -12.13 15.50 -23.92
N ASN A 15 -11.90 14.51 -23.05
CA ASN A 15 -10.60 14.29 -22.43
C ASN A 15 -9.59 13.56 -23.34
N VAL A 16 -10.04 12.83 -24.36
CA VAL A 16 -9.13 12.19 -25.35
C VAL A 16 -8.16 13.20 -25.98
N GLY A 17 -8.63 14.41 -26.30
CA GLY A 17 -7.79 15.47 -26.86
C GLY A 17 -6.82 16.12 -25.86
N LYS A 18 -6.93 15.81 -24.57
CA LYS A 18 -6.12 16.37 -23.48
C LYS A 18 -5.03 15.42 -22.99
N ILE A 19 -4.90 14.22 -23.58
CA ILE A 19 -3.82 13.29 -23.28
C ILE A 19 -2.49 14.00 -23.54
N SER A 20 -1.58 13.91 -22.57
CA SER A 20 -0.32 14.63 -22.59
C SER A 20 0.79 13.80 -21.94
N ASN A 21 2.02 14.00 -22.41
CA ASN A 21 3.24 13.46 -21.81
C ASN A 21 3.96 14.50 -20.93
N ASP A 22 3.29 15.63 -20.63
CA ASP A 22 3.81 16.60 -19.66
C ASP A 22 3.95 15.94 -18.28
N SER A 23 4.99 16.30 -17.55
CA SER A 23 5.24 15.87 -16.17
C SER A 23 4.03 15.98 -15.22
N LYS A 24 3.10 16.92 -15.47
CA LYS A 24 1.91 17.14 -14.65
C LYS A 24 0.73 16.21 -14.98
N ALA A 25 0.80 15.48 -16.10
CA ALA A 25 -0.30 14.63 -16.55
C ALA A 25 -0.65 13.54 -15.52
N GLY A 26 0.37 12.95 -14.88
CA GLY A 26 0.19 11.99 -13.80
C GLY A 26 -0.60 12.58 -12.62
N SER A 27 -0.27 13.82 -12.22
CA SER A 27 -0.97 14.49 -11.13
C SER A 27 -2.42 14.82 -11.46
N PHE A 28 -2.76 15.13 -12.72
CA PHE A 28 -4.17 15.28 -13.11
C PHE A 28 -4.95 13.97 -12.94
N ALA A 29 -4.36 12.83 -13.31
CA ALA A 29 -4.97 11.53 -13.11
C ALA A 29 -5.13 11.20 -11.61
N ALA A 30 -4.11 11.46 -10.80
CA ALA A 30 -4.15 11.24 -9.36
C ALA A 30 -5.25 12.06 -8.68
N ASN A 31 -5.41 13.34 -9.04
CA ASN A 31 -6.46 14.20 -8.49
C ASN A 31 -7.87 13.79 -8.97
N ALA A 32 -8.00 13.25 -10.18
CA ALA A 32 -9.30 12.89 -10.76
C ALA A 32 -9.93 11.62 -10.13
N ILE A 33 -9.14 10.77 -9.46
CA ILE A 33 -9.62 9.52 -8.85
C ILE A 33 -9.96 9.65 -7.36
N LEU A 34 -9.72 10.82 -6.76
CA LEU A 34 -9.95 11.07 -5.33
C LEU A 34 -11.45 11.08 -5.00
N THR A 35 -11.77 10.67 -3.77
CA THR A 35 -13.13 10.78 -3.23
C THR A 35 -13.14 11.57 -1.92
N THR A 36 -12.88 10.90 -0.81
CA THR A 36 -12.80 11.48 0.55
C THR A 36 -11.35 11.74 0.96
N ASP A 37 -10.42 11.44 0.07
CA ASP A 37 -9.00 11.76 0.18
C ASP A 37 -8.79 13.27 0.38
N THR A 38 -7.83 13.65 1.21
CA THR A 38 -7.48 15.07 1.41
C THR A 38 -6.31 15.53 0.54
N PHE A 39 -5.55 14.58 -0.05
CA PHE A 39 -4.49 14.86 -1.00
C PHE A 39 -4.27 13.73 -2.02
N ALA A 40 -3.69 14.08 -3.17
CA ALA A 40 -3.31 13.16 -4.22
C ALA A 40 -2.11 12.30 -3.81
N LYS A 41 -2.20 10.98 -4.01
CA LYS A 41 -1.16 10.02 -3.60
C LYS A 41 -0.39 9.58 -4.83
N GLU A 42 0.82 10.07 -4.95
CA GLU A 42 1.67 9.91 -6.14
C GLU A 42 3.06 9.41 -5.72
N GLY A 43 3.73 8.69 -6.62
CA GLY A 43 5.10 8.23 -6.43
C GLY A 43 5.82 8.05 -7.76
N PHE A 44 7.13 8.28 -7.74
CA PHE A 44 8.04 8.01 -8.85
C PHE A 44 9.36 7.48 -8.29
N LEU A 45 9.93 6.48 -8.94
CA LEU A 45 11.29 6.03 -8.70
C LEU A 45 11.90 5.46 -9.98
N ASP A 46 13.23 5.49 -10.03
CA ASP A 46 14.03 4.89 -11.10
C ASP A 46 15.13 3.99 -10.53
N PHE A 47 15.61 3.06 -11.37
CA PHE A 47 16.70 2.13 -11.03
C PHE A 47 17.28 1.50 -12.31
N GLU A 48 18.47 0.91 -12.19
CA GLU A 48 19.19 0.30 -13.31
C GLU A 48 18.97 -1.23 -13.38
N ILE A 49 18.60 -1.74 -14.56
CA ILE A 49 18.61 -3.18 -14.88
C ILE A 49 19.32 -3.37 -16.21
N GLY A 50 20.38 -4.19 -16.23
CA GLY A 50 21.10 -4.50 -17.47
C GLY A 50 21.72 -3.27 -18.15
N GLY A 51 22.06 -2.23 -17.38
CA GLY A 51 22.57 -0.95 -17.90
C GLY A 51 21.53 -0.05 -18.56
N GLN A 52 20.24 -0.34 -18.34
CA GLN A 52 19.12 0.50 -18.74
C GLN A 52 18.43 1.09 -17.52
N THR A 53 18.11 2.38 -17.58
CA THR A 53 17.28 3.04 -16.57
C THR A 53 15.82 2.61 -16.75
N ILE A 54 15.27 2.00 -15.71
CA ILE A 54 13.86 1.61 -15.58
C ILE A 54 13.13 2.65 -14.75
N ASN A 55 11.94 3.07 -15.19
CA ASN A 55 11.08 4.02 -14.49
C ASN A 55 9.84 3.30 -13.94
N ILE A 56 9.44 3.67 -12.72
CA ILE A 56 8.15 3.28 -12.13
C ILE A 56 7.46 4.55 -11.62
N ALA A 57 6.22 4.78 -12.07
CA ALA A 57 5.35 5.82 -11.55
C ALA A 57 4.05 5.19 -11.04
N GLY A 58 3.49 5.71 -9.95
CA GLY A 58 2.29 5.16 -9.35
C GLY A 58 1.39 6.23 -8.76
N ILE A 59 0.09 5.98 -8.84
CA ILE A 59 -0.94 6.77 -8.16
C ILE A 59 -1.83 5.84 -7.33
N ALA A 60 -2.42 6.38 -6.27
CA ALA A 60 -3.43 5.66 -5.49
C ALA A 60 -4.52 6.60 -4.96
N LYS A 61 -5.65 6.01 -4.59
CA LYS A 61 -6.73 6.65 -3.83
C LYS A 61 -7.26 5.73 -2.75
N GLY A 62 -7.75 6.32 -1.67
CA GLY A 62 -8.31 5.66 -0.51
C GLY A 62 -7.95 6.43 0.77
N SER A 63 -8.94 6.64 1.63
CA SER A 63 -8.79 7.23 2.96
C SER A 63 -9.76 6.60 3.98
N GLY A 64 -10.92 6.09 3.53
CA GLY A 64 -11.87 5.32 4.33
C GLY A 64 -12.23 3.96 3.68
N MET A 65 -12.86 3.09 4.47
CA MET A 65 -13.11 1.67 4.19
C MET A 65 -11.81 0.91 3.85
N ILE A 66 -10.73 1.23 4.55
CA ILE A 66 -9.42 0.64 4.30
C ILE A 66 -9.24 -0.53 5.26
N HIS A 67 -9.47 -1.74 4.78
CA HIS A 67 -9.09 -2.96 5.47
C HIS A 67 -8.83 -4.08 4.47
N PRO A 68 -7.68 -4.07 3.78
CA PRO A 68 -7.57 -4.80 2.54
C PRO A 68 -7.37 -6.30 2.79
N ASN A 69 -8.36 -7.10 2.38
CA ASN A 69 -8.20 -8.49 1.94
C ASN A 69 -8.48 -8.52 0.43
N MET A 70 -7.79 -7.59 -0.28
CA MET A 70 -8.28 -6.83 -1.43
C MET A 70 -9.51 -5.93 -1.12
N ALA A 71 -9.31 -4.84 -0.34
CA ALA A 71 -10.33 -3.82 0.06
C ALA A 71 -9.78 -2.34 0.23
N THR A 72 -10.64 -1.31 0.38
CA THR A 72 -10.82 -0.09 -0.49
C THR A 72 -9.59 0.67 -0.95
N MET A 73 -9.07 0.35 -2.12
CA MET A 73 -8.22 1.29 -2.83
C MET A 73 -8.33 1.14 -4.34
N LEU A 74 -7.97 2.19 -5.06
CA LEU A 74 -7.53 2.07 -6.44
C LEU A 74 -6.05 2.44 -6.48
N SER A 75 -5.23 1.61 -7.11
CA SER A 75 -3.82 1.90 -7.36
C SER A 75 -3.46 1.54 -8.78
N PHE A 76 -2.87 2.50 -9.49
CA PHE A 76 -2.45 2.36 -10.86
C PHE A 76 -0.96 2.66 -10.94
N ILE A 77 -0.18 1.68 -11.37
CA ILE A 77 1.28 1.78 -11.48
C ILE A 77 1.66 1.53 -12.93
N VAL A 78 2.57 2.33 -13.45
CA VAL A 78 3.10 2.21 -14.81
C VAL A 78 4.61 2.07 -14.75
N SER A 79 5.16 1.29 -15.68
CA SER A 79 6.60 1.14 -15.86
C SER A 79 6.94 0.94 -17.32
N ASP A 80 8.17 1.25 -17.68
CA ASP A 80 8.72 1.00 -19.01
C ASP A 80 9.56 -0.28 -19.11
N ILE A 81 9.69 -1.04 -18.01
CA ILE A 81 10.39 -2.32 -18.01
C ILE A 81 9.79 -3.33 -19.02
N ALA A 82 10.64 -4.07 -19.70
CA ALA A 82 10.23 -5.26 -20.46
C ALA A 82 10.17 -6.47 -19.51
N ILE A 83 8.99 -7.05 -19.34
CA ILE A 83 8.73 -8.19 -18.44
C ILE A 83 7.58 -9.04 -18.99
N GLU A 84 7.72 -10.36 -18.88
CA GLU A 84 6.67 -11.28 -19.29
C GLU A 84 5.42 -11.13 -18.40
N PRO A 85 4.19 -11.03 -18.96
CA PRO A 85 2.99 -10.76 -18.18
C PRO A 85 2.74 -11.71 -16.99
N LYS A 86 3.10 -12.99 -17.12
CA LYS A 86 2.97 -13.96 -16.03
C LYS A 86 3.92 -13.66 -14.87
N VAL A 87 5.13 -13.19 -15.16
CA VAL A 87 6.12 -12.81 -14.15
C VAL A 87 5.69 -11.51 -13.46
N LEU A 88 5.21 -10.54 -14.25
CA LEU A 88 4.62 -9.30 -13.72
C LEU A 88 3.46 -9.61 -12.76
N GLN A 89 2.53 -10.47 -13.14
CA GLN A 89 1.37 -10.81 -12.30
C GLN A 89 1.80 -11.41 -10.94
N LYS A 90 2.84 -12.24 -10.93
CA LYS A 90 3.40 -12.79 -9.69
C LYS A 90 4.05 -11.70 -8.85
N ALA A 91 4.77 -10.78 -9.48
CA ALA A 91 5.41 -9.67 -8.79
C ALA A 91 4.39 -8.75 -8.12
N VAL A 92 3.35 -8.37 -8.87
CA VAL A 92 2.22 -7.59 -8.36
C VAL A 92 1.60 -8.28 -7.16
N LYS A 93 1.27 -9.58 -7.26
CA LYS A 93 0.66 -10.31 -6.15
C LYS A 93 1.52 -10.26 -4.88
N LYS A 94 2.82 -10.55 -4.99
CA LYS A 94 3.75 -10.50 -3.84
C LYS A 94 3.84 -9.10 -3.25
N SER A 95 3.99 -8.08 -4.08
CA SER A 95 4.08 -6.69 -3.64
C SER A 95 2.80 -6.23 -2.94
N VAL A 96 1.63 -6.59 -3.47
CA VAL A 96 0.32 -6.29 -2.85
C VAL A 96 0.19 -6.94 -1.47
N ASP A 97 0.60 -8.21 -1.33
CA ASP A 97 0.56 -8.95 -0.07
C ASP A 97 1.47 -8.34 1.03
N ARG A 98 2.51 -7.61 0.64
CA ARG A 98 3.47 -6.93 1.53
C ARG A 98 3.17 -5.45 1.76
N SER A 99 2.23 -4.87 1.00
CA SER A 99 1.91 -3.43 1.04
C SER A 99 0.43 -3.18 1.35
N PHE A 100 -0.42 -3.11 0.33
CA PHE A 100 -1.84 -2.79 0.46
C PHE A 100 -2.57 -3.79 1.36
N ASN A 101 -2.33 -5.10 1.26
CA ASN A 101 -2.96 -6.10 2.14
C ASN A 101 -2.51 -6.05 3.61
N VAL A 102 -1.60 -5.13 3.96
CA VAL A 102 -1.07 -4.97 5.33
C VAL A 102 -1.68 -3.74 6.04
N ILE A 103 -2.18 -2.75 5.32
CA ILE A 103 -2.70 -1.52 5.93
C ILE A 103 -4.12 -1.69 6.51
N THR A 104 -4.56 -0.74 7.34
CA THR A 104 -5.94 -0.62 7.84
C THR A 104 -6.18 0.80 8.34
N VAL A 105 -7.39 1.34 8.11
CA VAL A 105 -7.85 2.61 8.68
C VAL A 105 -9.01 2.35 9.65
N ASP A 106 -10.05 1.66 9.24
CA ASP A 106 -11.31 1.52 10.00
C ASP A 106 -11.77 0.08 10.23
N GLY A 107 -11.18 -0.91 9.54
CA GLY A 107 -11.57 -2.31 9.68
C GLY A 107 -12.58 -2.79 8.62
N ASP A 108 -13.08 -1.89 7.78
CA ASP A 108 -14.12 -2.20 6.81
C ASP A 108 -13.56 -2.54 5.42
N THR A 109 -14.01 -3.67 4.87
CA THR A 109 -13.56 -4.20 3.57
C THR A 109 -14.45 -3.67 2.42
N SER A 110 -13.86 -3.03 1.40
CA SER A 110 -14.58 -2.58 0.18
C SER A 110 -15.19 -3.68 -0.66
N THR A 111 -16.04 -3.26 -1.59
CA THR A 111 -16.51 -4.04 -2.74
C THR A 111 -15.77 -3.77 -4.07
N ASN A 112 -14.85 -2.81 -4.16
CA ASN A 112 -14.40 -2.24 -5.46
C ASN A 112 -12.88 -2.14 -5.68
N ASP A 113 -12.12 -3.01 -5.05
CA ASP A 113 -10.67 -2.93 -5.05
C ASP A 113 -9.98 -3.26 -6.35
N MET A 114 -8.96 -2.46 -6.69
CA MET A 114 -8.16 -2.71 -7.88
C MET A 114 -6.73 -2.16 -7.78
N VAL A 115 -5.76 -3.05 -7.92
CA VAL A 115 -4.38 -2.71 -8.26
C VAL A 115 -4.16 -3.09 -9.73
N ALA A 116 -3.70 -2.16 -10.55
CA ALA A 116 -3.31 -2.42 -11.93
C ALA A 116 -1.88 -1.94 -12.18
N VAL A 117 -1.05 -2.80 -12.76
CA VAL A 117 0.32 -2.48 -13.15
C VAL A 117 0.48 -2.69 -14.65
N LEU A 118 0.91 -1.64 -15.36
CA LEU A 118 1.09 -1.65 -16.81
C LEU A 118 2.56 -1.44 -17.16
N CYS A 119 3.14 -2.37 -17.93
CA CYS A 119 4.52 -2.32 -18.37
C CYS A 119 4.58 -2.26 -19.90
N ASN A 120 5.23 -1.25 -20.48
CA ASN A 120 5.23 -1.03 -21.93
C ASN A 120 6.50 -1.51 -22.66
N GLY A 121 7.55 -1.91 -21.92
CA GLY A 121 8.80 -2.44 -22.49
C GLY A 121 9.71 -1.41 -23.20
N LEU A 122 9.45 -0.11 -23.07
CA LEU A 122 10.21 0.94 -23.76
C LEU A 122 11.56 1.28 -23.10
N ALA A 123 11.89 0.72 -21.94
CA ALA A 123 13.18 0.95 -21.27
C ALA A 123 14.37 0.31 -22.00
N GLY A 124 14.12 -0.63 -22.93
CA GLY A 124 15.16 -1.26 -23.74
C GLY A 124 15.95 -2.37 -23.05
N ASN A 125 15.54 -2.81 -21.85
CA ASN A 125 16.08 -4.02 -21.22
C ASN A 125 15.60 -5.28 -21.95
N ASP A 126 16.40 -6.36 -21.95
CA ASP A 126 15.89 -7.66 -22.37
C ASP A 126 14.73 -8.09 -21.46
N PRO A 127 13.66 -8.72 -21.98
CA PRO A 127 12.52 -9.14 -21.17
C PRO A 127 12.93 -10.00 -19.97
N ILE A 128 12.34 -9.73 -18.81
CA ILE A 128 12.42 -10.64 -17.65
C ILE A 128 11.37 -11.75 -17.85
N GLU A 129 11.82 -12.98 -18.12
CA GLU A 129 10.96 -14.09 -18.52
C GLU A 129 10.60 -15.06 -17.38
N SER A 130 11.30 -15.00 -16.25
CA SER A 130 11.09 -15.91 -15.11
C SER A 130 11.41 -15.26 -13.76
N GLU A 131 11.01 -15.90 -12.67
CA GLU A 131 11.36 -15.44 -11.30
C GLU A 131 12.80 -15.80 -10.94
N GLU A 132 13.39 -16.74 -11.67
CA GLU A 132 14.75 -17.22 -11.57
C GLU A 132 15.76 -16.29 -12.26
N ASP A 133 15.27 -15.32 -13.05
CA ASP A 133 16.09 -14.27 -13.65
C ASP A 133 16.76 -13.41 -12.57
N GLU A 134 18.06 -13.21 -12.67
CA GLU A 134 18.86 -12.45 -11.69
C GLU A 134 18.38 -10.99 -11.52
N ARG A 135 17.66 -10.45 -12.52
CA ARG A 135 17.12 -9.09 -12.54
C ARG A 135 15.76 -8.99 -11.84
N TYR A 136 15.02 -10.10 -11.75
CA TYR A 136 13.67 -10.15 -11.16
C TYR A 136 13.63 -9.67 -9.70
N PRO A 137 14.54 -10.07 -8.79
CA PRO A 137 14.52 -9.61 -7.40
C PRO A 137 14.59 -8.09 -7.26
N LEU A 138 15.38 -7.42 -8.09
CA LEU A 138 15.49 -5.95 -8.05
C LEU A 138 14.19 -5.29 -8.51
N PHE A 139 13.59 -5.75 -9.61
CA PHE A 139 12.29 -5.26 -10.06
C PHE A 139 11.21 -5.49 -8.99
N GLN A 140 11.15 -6.70 -8.41
CA GLN A 140 10.23 -7.04 -7.33
C GLN A 140 10.35 -6.08 -6.14
N GLN A 141 11.58 -5.83 -5.70
CA GLN A 141 11.86 -4.92 -4.60
C GLN A 141 11.39 -3.49 -4.91
N LYS A 142 11.66 -3.00 -6.11
CA LYS A 142 11.30 -1.63 -6.53
C LYS A 142 9.80 -1.45 -6.71
N LEU A 143 9.11 -2.48 -7.21
CA LEU A 143 7.64 -2.50 -7.26
C LEU A 143 7.04 -2.51 -5.85
N GLU A 144 7.59 -3.32 -4.94
CA GLU A 144 7.17 -3.35 -3.54
C GLU A 144 7.41 -2.00 -2.85
N GLU A 145 8.56 -1.36 -3.07
CA GLU A 145 8.88 -0.02 -2.55
C GLU A 145 7.83 1.01 -2.98
N MET A 146 7.47 1.03 -4.27
CA MET A 146 6.41 1.91 -4.80
C MET A 146 5.07 1.64 -4.11
N MET A 147 4.67 0.37 -4.00
CA MET A 147 3.38 0.03 -3.40
C MET A 147 3.33 0.32 -1.89
N ILE A 148 4.43 0.09 -1.15
CA ILE A 148 4.54 0.47 0.26
C ILE A 148 4.45 1.99 0.42
N HIS A 149 5.11 2.76 -0.44
CA HIS A 149 5.01 4.22 -0.43
C HIS A 149 3.56 4.68 -0.59
N LEU A 150 2.86 4.19 -1.62
CA LEU A 150 1.45 4.52 -1.86
C LEU A 150 0.55 4.07 -0.70
N ALA A 151 0.77 2.87 -0.15
CA ALA A 151 0.03 2.36 1.00
C ALA A 151 0.22 3.23 2.25
N LYS A 152 1.44 3.74 2.49
CA LYS A 152 1.72 4.68 3.58
C LYS A 152 0.96 5.99 3.38
N LEU A 153 0.91 6.53 2.15
CA LEU A 153 0.12 7.72 1.84
C LEU A 153 -1.38 7.51 2.09
N ILE A 154 -1.92 6.32 1.79
CA ILE A 154 -3.32 5.96 2.12
C ILE A 154 -3.56 6.03 3.63
N VAL A 155 -2.72 5.38 4.43
CA VAL A 155 -2.88 5.38 5.91
C VAL A 155 -2.68 6.77 6.50
N SER A 156 -1.72 7.54 5.99
CA SER A 156 -1.48 8.92 6.42
C SER A 156 -2.65 9.86 6.11
N ASP A 157 -3.44 9.54 5.10
CA ASP A 157 -4.65 10.25 4.72
C ASP A 157 -5.93 9.61 5.27
N GLY A 158 -5.81 8.68 6.24
CA GLY A 158 -6.96 7.99 6.80
C GLY A 158 -8.02 8.99 7.30
N GLU A 159 -9.30 8.74 7.05
CA GLU A 159 -10.36 9.71 7.37
C GLU A 159 -10.34 10.12 8.84
N GLY A 160 -10.14 11.43 9.08
CA GLY A 160 -10.04 11.99 10.43
C GLY A 160 -8.79 11.58 11.23
N SER A 161 -7.83 10.91 10.58
CA SER A 161 -6.58 10.50 11.22
C SER A 161 -5.68 11.70 11.55
N SER A 162 -4.96 11.62 12.67
CA SER A 162 -4.00 12.64 13.10
C SER A 162 -2.59 12.09 13.33
N LYS A 163 -2.43 10.77 13.20
CA LYS A 163 -1.22 10.01 13.48
C LYS A 163 -1.13 8.83 12.51
N PHE A 164 0.07 8.59 12.00
CA PHE A 164 0.46 7.35 11.34
C PHE A 164 1.11 6.43 12.38
N ILE A 165 0.68 5.18 12.47
CA ILE A 165 1.22 4.20 13.42
C ILE A 165 1.73 2.99 12.63
N GLU A 166 3.01 2.67 12.82
CA GLU A 166 3.62 1.46 12.27
C GLU A 166 3.69 0.39 13.37
N TYR A 167 3.26 -0.82 13.07
CA TYR A 167 3.32 -1.96 13.98
C TYR A 167 4.35 -2.96 13.45
N LYS A 168 5.26 -3.40 14.32
CA LYS A 168 6.29 -4.39 13.99
C LYS A 168 6.26 -5.52 14.99
N VAL A 169 5.98 -6.73 14.50
CA VAL A 169 6.09 -7.97 15.28
C VAL A 169 7.32 -8.73 14.81
N THR A 170 8.14 -9.16 15.77
CA THR A 170 9.36 -9.96 15.54
C THR A 170 9.37 -11.14 16.49
N GLY A 171 10.01 -12.26 16.09
CA GLY A 171 10.11 -13.44 16.95
C GLY A 171 8.84 -14.30 17.02
N ALA A 172 7.84 -14.00 16.19
CA ALA A 172 6.70 -14.89 16.00
C ALA A 172 7.17 -16.22 15.35
N PRO A 173 6.52 -17.36 15.64
CA PRO A 173 6.89 -18.65 15.06
C PRO A 173 6.81 -18.69 13.54
N ASP A 174 5.86 -17.94 12.96
CA ASP A 174 5.70 -17.77 11.52
C ASP A 174 5.05 -16.42 11.19
N GLU A 175 5.04 -16.08 9.89
CA GLU A 175 4.49 -14.82 9.39
C GLU A 175 2.96 -14.73 9.56
N SER A 176 2.25 -15.87 9.54
CA SER A 176 0.79 -15.89 9.71
C SER A 176 0.41 -15.42 11.12
N ILE A 177 1.09 -15.96 12.14
CA ILE A 177 0.91 -15.54 13.54
C ILE A 177 1.29 -14.07 13.71
N ALA A 178 2.42 -13.63 13.11
CA ALA A 178 2.83 -12.23 13.17
C ALA A 178 1.77 -11.29 12.59
N ARG A 179 1.23 -11.62 11.42
CA ARG A 179 0.17 -10.85 10.76
C ARG A 179 -1.10 -10.80 11.58
N GLN A 180 -1.51 -11.93 12.17
CA GLN A 180 -2.71 -11.99 13.00
C GLN A 180 -2.57 -11.16 14.29
N LEU A 181 -1.39 -11.18 14.94
CA LEU A 181 -1.08 -10.31 16.08
C LEU A 181 -1.13 -8.84 15.70
N VAL A 182 -0.42 -8.45 14.63
CA VAL A 182 -0.40 -7.05 14.14
C VAL A 182 -1.82 -6.59 13.85
N ARG A 183 -2.61 -7.41 13.15
CA ARG A 183 -3.98 -7.10 12.76
C ARG A 183 -4.88 -6.86 13.97
N ALA A 184 -4.86 -7.78 14.95
CA ALA A 184 -5.64 -7.65 16.18
C ALA A 184 -5.29 -6.38 16.97
N ILE A 185 -4.00 -6.01 17.01
CA ILE A 185 -3.55 -4.77 17.67
C ILE A 185 -3.98 -3.54 16.87
N SER A 186 -3.80 -3.53 15.55
CA SER A 186 -4.11 -2.38 14.69
C SER A 186 -5.61 -2.09 14.60
N ASP A 187 -6.45 -3.11 14.71
CA ASP A 187 -7.91 -2.98 14.63
C ASP A 187 -8.55 -2.63 15.98
N SER A 188 -7.79 -2.68 17.07
CA SER A 188 -8.29 -2.34 18.39
C SER A 188 -8.61 -0.84 18.52
N SER A 189 -9.90 -0.51 18.62
CA SER A 189 -10.36 0.86 18.89
C SER A 189 -9.76 1.44 20.17
N LEU A 190 -9.48 0.61 21.17
CA LEU A 190 -8.81 1.05 22.40
C LEU A 190 -7.36 1.45 22.14
N VAL A 191 -6.63 0.69 21.31
CA VAL A 191 -5.25 1.04 20.92
C VAL A 191 -5.27 2.32 20.09
N LYS A 192 -6.13 2.40 19.06
CA LYS A 192 -6.24 3.59 18.19
C LYS A 192 -6.57 4.87 18.98
N THR A 193 -7.51 4.79 19.92
CA THR A 193 -7.87 5.94 20.79
C THR A 193 -6.77 6.31 21.78
N ALA A 194 -6.00 5.35 22.29
CA ALA A 194 -4.83 5.63 23.12
C ALA A 194 -3.75 6.38 22.33
N MET A 195 -3.44 5.91 21.11
CA MET A 195 -2.49 6.59 20.22
C MET A 195 -2.95 8.01 19.85
N PHE A 196 -4.24 8.19 19.55
CA PHE A 196 -4.82 9.51 19.32
C PHE A 196 -4.63 10.45 20.52
N GLY A 197 -4.89 9.94 21.74
CA GLY A 197 -4.72 10.66 22.99
C GLY A 197 -3.26 10.87 23.43
N ARG A 198 -2.28 10.35 22.66
CA ARG A 198 -0.86 10.31 23.03
C ARG A 198 -0.62 9.61 24.37
N ASP A 199 -1.43 8.60 24.67
CA ASP A 199 -1.32 7.74 25.84
C ASP A 199 -0.54 6.46 25.46
N PRO A 200 0.70 6.26 25.95
CA PRO A 200 1.50 5.07 25.68
C PRO A 200 0.97 3.85 26.47
N ASN A 201 -0.28 3.49 26.21
CA ASN A 201 -1.03 2.49 26.97
C ASN A 201 -0.65 1.07 26.55
N TRP A 202 0.48 0.60 27.07
CA TRP A 202 0.98 -0.76 26.84
C TRP A 202 -0.06 -1.83 27.19
N GLY A 203 -0.86 -1.61 28.24
CA GLY A 203 -1.90 -2.55 28.67
C GLY A 203 -2.95 -2.82 27.60
N ARG A 204 -3.38 -1.78 26.86
CA ARG A 204 -4.31 -1.94 25.73
C ARG A 204 -3.70 -2.70 24.56
N ILE A 205 -2.41 -2.52 24.31
CA ILE A 205 -1.68 -3.21 23.23
C ILE A 205 -1.53 -4.70 23.56
N ILE A 206 -1.06 -5.03 24.77
CA ILE A 206 -0.91 -6.41 25.24
C ILE A 206 -2.27 -7.11 25.31
N CYS A 207 -3.32 -6.42 25.77
CA CYS A 207 -4.68 -6.95 25.77
C CYS A 207 -5.17 -7.29 24.36
N ALA A 208 -4.94 -6.42 23.37
CA ALA A 208 -5.30 -6.69 21.98
C ALA A 208 -4.53 -7.89 21.41
N GLY A 209 -3.22 -7.98 21.67
CA GLY A 209 -2.40 -9.13 21.30
C GLY A 209 -2.89 -10.44 21.93
N GLY A 210 -3.24 -10.43 23.21
CA GLY A 210 -3.80 -11.59 23.91
C GLY A 210 -5.16 -12.06 23.38
N ASN A 211 -5.92 -11.16 22.74
CA ASN A 211 -7.21 -11.47 22.10
C ASN A 211 -7.08 -11.85 20.61
N ALA A 212 -5.86 -11.96 20.07
CA ALA A 212 -5.63 -12.21 18.65
C ALA A 212 -6.03 -13.63 18.18
N GLY A 213 -6.32 -14.55 19.11
CA GLY A 213 -6.68 -15.93 18.79
C GLY A 213 -5.51 -16.80 18.34
N VAL A 214 -4.28 -16.38 18.64
CA VAL A 214 -3.03 -17.11 18.38
C VAL A 214 -2.23 -17.30 19.66
N PRO A 215 -1.28 -18.25 19.71
CA PRO A 215 -0.37 -18.37 20.84
C PRO A 215 0.33 -17.04 21.14
N PHE A 216 0.10 -16.51 22.35
CA PHE A 216 0.67 -15.26 22.82
C PHE A 216 0.92 -15.35 24.32
N ASP A 217 2.20 -15.37 24.72
CA ASP A 217 2.61 -15.38 26.12
C ASP A 217 3.07 -13.98 26.54
N TYR A 218 2.19 -13.26 27.24
CA TYR A 218 2.44 -11.90 27.71
C TYR A 218 3.59 -11.80 28.73
N THR A 219 4.05 -12.91 29.32
CA THR A 219 5.18 -12.90 30.27
C THR A 219 6.54 -12.90 29.58
N THR A 220 6.58 -13.22 28.29
CA THR A 220 7.82 -13.32 27.50
C THR A 220 7.92 -12.26 26.40
N VAL A 221 6.86 -11.47 26.20
CA VAL A 221 6.81 -10.45 25.16
C VAL A 221 7.52 -9.17 25.61
N ASP A 222 8.34 -8.62 24.71
CA ASP A 222 8.88 -7.28 24.85
C ASP A 222 8.07 -6.32 23.98
N LEU A 223 7.56 -5.25 24.58
CA LEU A 223 6.87 -4.18 23.86
C LEU A 223 7.76 -2.94 23.82
N PHE A 224 7.85 -2.34 22.64
CA PHE A 224 8.55 -1.09 22.42
C PHE A 224 7.60 -0.05 21.83
N LEU A 225 7.66 1.18 22.35
CA LEU A 225 6.92 2.33 21.85
C LEU A 225 7.89 3.47 21.54
N GLY A 226 7.65 4.16 20.43
CA GLY A 226 8.51 5.24 19.99
C GLY A 226 8.37 5.56 18.51
N ASP A 227 9.40 6.18 17.97
CA ASP A 227 9.52 6.52 16.56
C ASP A 227 10.81 5.92 15.96
N ASN A 228 11.17 6.36 14.75
CA ASN A 228 12.35 5.87 14.05
C ASN A 228 13.68 6.28 14.71
N GLU A 229 13.68 7.29 15.58
CA GLU A 229 14.89 7.77 16.26
C GLU A 229 15.05 7.12 17.64
N LYS A 230 13.94 6.90 18.35
CA LYS A 230 13.97 6.40 19.73
C LYS A 230 12.84 5.44 20.01
N LEU A 231 13.20 4.20 20.32
CA LEU A 231 12.31 3.18 20.87
C LEU A 231 12.55 3.01 22.37
N VAL A 232 11.46 2.95 23.14
CA VAL A 232 11.49 2.72 24.59
C VAL A 232 10.78 1.41 24.88
N LYS A 233 11.45 0.51 25.61
CA LYS A 233 10.83 -0.70 26.14
C LYS A 233 9.86 -0.31 27.25
N VAL A 234 8.60 -0.74 27.15
CA VAL A 234 7.50 -0.42 28.09
C VAL A 234 6.99 -1.66 28.81
#